data_AF-A0A536XCA1-F1
#
_entry.id   AF-A0A536XCA1-F1
#
_cell.length_a   1.000
_cell.length_b   1.000
_cell.length_c   1.000
_cell.angle_alpha   90.00
_cell.angle_beta   90.00
_cell.angle_gamma   90.00
#
_symmetry.space_group_name_H-M   'P 1'
#
loop_
_entity.id
_entity.type
_entity.pdbx_description
1 polymer ?
#
loop_
_entity_poly.entity_id
_entity_poly.type
_entity_poly.pdbx_seq_one_letter_code
_entity_poly.pdbx_strand_id
1 'polypeptide(L)'
;MQPRFFRLQRPIALVMIAMLAVVPVAVAQNLPDLGDPSGADLSLAQERRLGESVVRQIRLSGAYLEDPEVNGYLNEIGNRLVTAIPGAPFDFLFFAVNDPSINAFALPGGYVGINTGLILLTQTESELAAVLGHEISHVTQHHIARSIATQKDATLATLAALAAAVLASRSGSSSSGQMAQAAIASAQGLAVQMQINYTRQIEQEADRLGFQRMDAAGFDVTAMATFMEKLQRSTRFVEGNAPSYLRDHPITYERIAEAQARAQGKPFRQVKDSLDFQMVRALVRSYQGTAKEAILFFEDALAEKRYNDPIAARYGLVASLLRAQDFKRAQAELSLLEKAAPPHPMVEAMAGQILMQSGQLKAAVARYEAALARYPGKMQLVYDYPEALLKDNQPAKAVSFLQEEMQHYPSDGPLHLLAARAYGALHKQLLAHQHQGEYYAWQGNLPAAVIQMELAVKATDGDFYQQSVAESRLREVRQELADQKKRLAEGRPG
;
A
#
# COMPACT_ATOMS: atom_id res chain seq x y z
N MET A 1 -22.70 65.30 -69.90
CA MET A 1 -23.34 65.14 -68.59
C MET A 1 -22.67 63.99 -67.86
N GLN A 2 -22.24 64.21 -66.61
CA GLN A 2 -21.61 63.25 -65.67
C GLN A 2 -22.46 62.00 -65.38
N PRO A 3 -22.03 61.00 -64.57
CA PRO A 3 -20.68 60.60 -64.08
C PRO A 3 -20.42 59.07 -64.13
N ARG A 4 -19.20 58.60 -63.80
CA ARG A 4 -18.91 57.71 -62.63
C ARG A 4 -17.50 57.09 -62.67
N PHE A 5 -16.95 56.96 -61.46
CA PHE A 5 -15.65 56.42 -61.07
C PHE A 5 -15.40 54.97 -61.49
N PHE A 6 -14.13 54.61 -61.73
CA PHE A 6 -13.48 53.45 -61.08
C PHE A 6 -11.95 53.50 -61.28
N ARG A 7 -11.20 53.28 -60.18
CA ARG A 7 -9.74 53.08 -60.14
C ARG A 7 -9.45 51.59 -60.24
N LEU A 8 -8.56 51.18 -61.15
CA LEU A 8 -7.84 49.90 -61.07
C LEU A 8 -6.66 49.91 -62.05
N GLN A 9 -5.42 49.90 -61.55
CA GLN A 9 -4.26 49.40 -62.29
C GLN A 9 -3.24 48.77 -61.31
N ARG A 10 -3.10 47.44 -61.42
CA ARG A 10 -1.83 46.70 -61.31
C ARG A 10 -1.20 46.68 -62.72
N PRO A 11 0.09 46.35 -62.97
CA PRO A 11 0.99 45.43 -62.22
C PRO A 11 2.47 45.90 -62.19
N ILE A 12 3.41 45.08 -61.66
CA ILE A 12 4.71 44.73 -62.30
C ILE A 12 5.63 43.92 -61.34
N ALA A 13 6.20 42.86 -61.94
CA ALA A 13 7.48 42.17 -61.74
C ALA A 13 7.81 41.30 -60.51
N LEU A 14 7.91 40.00 -60.84
CA LEU A 14 8.84 39.00 -60.32
C LEU A 14 10.33 39.42 -60.39
N VAL A 15 11.12 38.93 -59.42
CA VAL A 15 12.28 38.01 -59.54
C VAL A 15 13.24 38.30 -58.37
N MET A 16 13.58 37.29 -57.56
CA MET A 16 14.97 36.97 -57.11
C MET A 16 14.98 35.86 -56.05
N ILE A 17 15.52 34.71 -56.48
CA ILE A 17 16.48 33.85 -55.78
C ILE A 17 15.97 32.91 -54.67
N ALA A 18 16.02 31.63 -55.04
CA ALA A 18 16.13 30.48 -54.16
C ALA A 18 17.45 30.50 -53.38
N MET A 19 17.36 30.35 -52.06
CA MET A 19 18.40 29.75 -51.24
C MET A 19 17.76 28.62 -50.43
N LEU A 20 18.18 27.39 -50.74
CA LEU A 20 17.98 26.22 -49.91
C LEU A 20 18.56 26.49 -48.53
N ALA A 21 17.71 26.57 -47.50
CA ALA A 21 18.14 26.39 -46.14
C ALA A 21 18.19 24.88 -45.85
N VAL A 22 19.40 24.33 -45.85
CA VAL A 22 19.72 23.07 -45.17
C VAL A 22 19.48 23.33 -43.68
N VAL A 23 18.36 22.85 -43.15
CA VAL A 23 18.12 22.85 -41.71
C VAL A 23 18.93 21.67 -41.14
N PRO A 24 19.88 21.90 -40.23
CA PRO A 24 20.52 20.80 -39.54
C PRO A 24 19.44 20.12 -38.67
N VAL A 25 19.22 18.83 -38.89
CA VAL A 25 18.53 17.96 -37.93
C VAL A 25 19.44 17.89 -36.71
N ALA A 26 19.26 18.83 -35.79
CA ALA A 26 19.81 18.72 -34.45
C ALA A 26 19.10 17.53 -33.79
N VAL A 27 19.87 16.49 -33.52
CA VAL A 27 19.52 15.38 -32.64
C VAL A 27 19.02 15.94 -31.31
N ALA A 28 17.70 15.90 -31.11
CA ALA A 28 17.05 16.23 -29.85
C ALA A 28 17.31 15.09 -28.84
N GLN A 29 18.49 15.10 -28.23
CA GLN A 29 18.77 14.36 -27.01
C GLN A 29 19.09 15.38 -25.91
N ASN A 30 18.28 15.37 -24.85
CA ASN A 30 18.29 16.27 -23.69
C ASN A 30 17.57 17.62 -23.87
N LEU A 31 16.23 17.57 -24.00
CA LEU A 31 15.40 18.67 -23.57
C LEU A 31 15.05 18.45 -22.08
N PRO A 32 15.28 19.44 -21.19
CA PRO A 32 14.72 19.42 -19.84
C PRO A 32 13.19 19.29 -19.92
N ASP A 33 12.62 18.43 -19.09
CA ASP A 33 11.18 18.33 -18.89
C ASP A 33 10.65 19.68 -18.40
N LEU A 34 10.10 20.47 -19.33
CA LEU A 34 9.39 21.70 -19.02
C LEU A 34 8.00 21.27 -18.57
N GLY A 35 7.89 21.04 -17.27
CA GLY A 35 6.68 20.59 -16.60
C GLY A 35 5.43 21.36 -17.00
N ASP A 36 4.30 20.68 -16.85
CA ASP A 36 2.96 21.18 -17.11
C ASP A 36 2.73 22.58 -16.50
N PRO A 37 2.22 23.58 -17.24
CA PRO A 37 2.01 24.94 -16.73
C PRO A 37 0.88 25.07 -15.70
N SER A 38 0.21 24.00 -15.27
CA SER A 38 -0.66 24.03 -14.09
C SER A 38 0.20 24.02 -12.82
N GLY A 39 0.27 25.18 -12.17
CA GLY A 39 1.12 25.39 -11.00
C GLY A 39 0.97 24.33 -9.90
N ALA A 40 2.12 23.86 -9.41
CA ALA A 40 2.32 23.23 -8.10
C ALA A 40 1.80 21.80 -7.85
N ASP A 41 1.59 20.98 -8.88
CA ASP A 41 1.35 19.53 -8.71
C ASP A 41 2.66 18.78 -8.37
N LEU A 42 2.55 17.79 -7.47
CA LEU A 42 3.66 16.85 -7.21
C LEU A 42 3.88 16.00 -8.46
N SER A 43 5.13 15.77 -8.87
CA SER A 43 5.38 14.81 -9.95
C SER A 43 5.04 13.39 -9.50
N LEU A 44 4.70 12.49 -10.43
CA LEU A 44 4.40 11.09 -10.11
C LEU A 44 5.51 10.42 -9.29
N ALA A 45 6.77 10.73 -9.61
CA ALA A 45 7.92 10.24 -8.85
C ALA A 45 8.00 10.81 -7.43
N GLN A 46 7.61 12.08 -7.23
CA GLN A 46 7.52 12.68 -5.90
C GLN A 46 6.38 12.08 -5.09
N GLU A 47 5.21 11.86 -5.70
CA GLU A 47 4.09 11.16 -5.04
C GLU A 47 4.48 9.75 -4.60
N ARG A 48 5.15 8.98 -5.48
CA ARG A 48 5.63 7.63 -5.15
C ARG A 48 6.59 7.64 -3.98
N ARG A 49 7.56 8.55 -3.96
CA ARG A 49 8.53 8.69 -2.86
C ARG A 49 7.86 9.09 -1.54
N LEU A 50 6.86 9.97 -1.61
CA LEU A 50 6.08 10.40 -0.45
C LEU A 50 5.27 9.23 0.14
N GLY A 51 4.52 8.51 -0.69
CA GLY A 51 3.79 7.32 -0.23
C GLY A 51 4.70 6.26 0.36
N GLU A 52 5.85 6.00 -0.28
CA GLU A 52 6.84 5.05 0.21
C GLU A 52 7.42 5.46 1.57
N SER A 53 7.69 6.75 1.79
CA SER A 53 8.22 7.25 3.06
C SER A 53 7.23 7.02 4.21
N VAL A 54 5.93 7.22 3.95
CA VAL A 54 4.86 6.96 4.93
C VAL A 54 4.72 5.46 5.20
N VAL A 55 4.75 4.60 4.16
CA VAL A 55 4.70 3.14 4.35
C VAL A 55 5.88 2.64 5.17
N ARG A 56 7.09 3.16 4.94
CA ARG A 56 8.26 2.86 5.77
C ARG A 56 8.02 3.25 7.24
N GLN A 57 7.41 4.40 7.52
CA GLN A 57 7.06 4.79 8.89
C GLN A 57 6.03 3.86 9.53
N ILE A 58 5.03 3.41 8.77
CA ILE A 58 4.02 2.43 9.25
C ILE A 58 4.67 1.08 9.59
N ARG A 59 5.67 0.65 8.82
CA ARG A 59 6.47 -0.55 9.15
C ARG A 59 7.26 -0.35 10.44
N LEU A 60 7.96 0.78 10.58
CA LEU A 60 8.76 1.08 11.77
C LEU A 60 7.93 1.21 13.06
N SER A 61 6.67 1.64 12.97
CA SER A 61 5.79 1.74 14.13
C SER A 61 5.28 0.37 14.61
N GLY A 62 5.46 -0.70 13.81
CA GLY A 62 4.90 -2.02 14.08
C GLY A 62 3.41 -2.13 13.75
N ALA A 63 2.82 -1.12 13.12
CA ALA A 63 1.40 -1.12 12.75
C ALA A 63 1.14 -1.91 11.45
N TYR A 64 2.14 -2.05 10.56
CA TYR A 64 2.02 -2.87 9.36
C TYR A 64 1.77 -4.34 9.73
N LEU A 65 0.72 -4.96 9.20
CA LEU A 65 0.47 -6.39 9.38
C LEU A 65 1.30 -7.18 8.37
N GLU A 66 2.42 -7.77 8.82
CA GLU A 66 3.30 -8.61 8.01
C GLU A 66 2.73 -10.03 7.80
N ASP A 67 1.48 -10.12 7.33
CA ASP A 67 0.84 -11.38 6.96
C ASP A 67 0.74 -11.53 5.43
N PRO A 68 1.50 -12.46 4.83
CA PRO A 68 1.52 -12.68 3.38
C PRO A 68 0.19 -13.11 2.77
N GLU A 69 -0.64 -13.85 3.51
CA GLU A 69 -1.95 -14.29 3.02
C GLU A 69 -2.94 -13.12 2.99
N VAL A 70 -2.97 -12.31 4.07
CA VAL A 70 -3.82 -11.12 4.13
C VAL A 70 -3.41 -10.11 3.06
N ASN A 71 -2.11 -9.78 2.98
CA ASN A 71 -1.62 -8.80 2.00
C ASN A 71 -1.73 -9.35 0.57
N GLY A 72 -1.44 -10.63 0.35
CA GLY A 72 -1.60 -11.28 -0.95
C GLY A 72 -3.03 -11.19 -1.47
N TYR A 73 -4.00 -11.53 -0.62
CA TYR A 73 -5.42 -11.38 -0.94
C TYR A 73 -5.82 -9.93 -1.24
N LEU A 74 -5.41 -8.97 -0.40
CA LEU A 74 -5.71 -7.54 -0.61
C LEU A 74 -5.15 -7.03 -1.95
N ASN A 75 -3.94 -7.47 -2.32
CA ASN A 75 -3.36 -7.14 -3.61
C ASN A 75 -4.08 -7.84 -4.77
N GLU A 76 -4.58 -9.07 -4.61
CA GLU A 76 -5.35 -9.77 -5.65
C GLU A 76 -6.67 -9.03 -5.96
N ILE A 77 -7.47 -8.72 -4.93
CA ILE A 77 -8.73 -7.98 -5.11
C ILE A 77 -8.48 -6.53 -5.57
N GLY A 78 -7.47 -5.87 -5.01
CA GLY A 78 -7.10 -4.50 -5.37
C GLY A 78 -6.64 -4.40 -6.82
N ASN A 79 -5.76 -5.30 -7.26
CA ASN A 79 -5.29 -5.34 -8.65
C ASN A 79 -6.44 -5.65 -9.61
N ARG A 80 -7.37 -6.56 -9.26
CA ARG A 80 -8.57 -6.80 -10.08
C ARG A 80 -9.38 -5.51 -10.31
N LEU A 81 -9.53 -4.66 -9.29
CA LEU A 81 -10.22 -3.36 -9.39
C LEU A 81 -9.41 -2.32 -10.18
N VAL A 82 -8.08 -2.29 -9.99
CA VAL A 82 -7.19 -1.38 -10.73
C VAL A 82 -7.21 -1.71 -12.22
N THR A 83 -7.04 -2.98 -12.59
CA THR A 83 -6.97 -3.42 -14.00
C THR A 83 -8.31 -3.40 -14.73
N ALA A 84 -9.44 -3.41 -14.00
CA ALA A 84 -10.77 -3.36 -14.59
C ALA A 84 -11.04 -2.06 -15.35
N ILE A 85 -10.37 -0.96 -14.98
CA ILE A 85 -10.40 0.31 -15.71
C ILE A 85 -8.96 0.78 -15.96
N PRO A 86 -8.48 0.75 -17.21
CA PRO A 86 -7.14 1.20 -17.59
C PRO A 86 -6.88 2.68 -17.23
N GLY A 87 -5.60 3.05 -17.13
CA GLY A 87 -5.18 4.44 -16.91
C GLY A 87 -4.72 4.77 -15.49
N ALA A 88 -4.51 3.77 -14.63
CA ALA A 88 -3.82 3.96 -13.37
C ALA A 88 -2.34 4.34 -13.62
N PRO A 89 -1.85 5.49 -13.09
CA PRO A 89 -0.49 5.96 -13.35
C PRO A 89 0.57 5.35 -12.42
N PHE A 90 0.17 4.46 -11.50
CA PHE A 90 1.03 3.87 -10.48
C PHE A 90 0.85 2.36 -10.39
N ASP A 91 1.93 1.68 -9.97
CA ASP A 91 1.83 0.32 -9.43
C ASP A 91 1.24 0.39 -8.02
N PHE A 92 0.14 -0.34 -7.81
CA PHE A 92 -0.54 -0.32 -6.52
C PHE A 92 0.08 -1.31 -5.54
N LEU A 93 0.12 -0.92 -4.26
CA LEU A 93 0.41 -1.80 -3.14
C LEU A 93 -0.71 -1.66 -2.10
N PHE A 94 -1.42 -2.75 -1.89
CA PHE A 94 -2.45 -2.86 -0.85
C PHE A 94 -1.84 -3.55 0.37
N PHE A 95 -2.10 -3.04 1.57
CA PHE A 95 -1.56 -3.64 2.78
C PHE A 95 -2.52 -3.51 3.97
N ALA A 96 -2.45 -4.50 4.86
CA ALA A 96 -3.20 -4.48 6.09
C ALA A 96 -2.43 -3.74 7.21
N VAL A 97 -3.19 -3.06 8.07
CA VAL A 97 -2.70 -2.41 9.29
C VAL A 97 -3.34 -3.10 10.48
N ASN A 98 -2.52 -3.54 11.43
CA ASN A 98 -2.94 -4.21 12.65
C ASN A 98 -3.59 -3.23 13.64
N ASP A 99 -4.77 -2.74 13.27
CA ASP A 99 -5.58 -1.81 14.04
C ASP A 99 -7.05 -2.30 14.02
N PRO A 100 -7.69 -2.50 15.19
CA PRO A 100 -9.09 -2.91 15.27
C PRO A 100 -10.08 -1.78 14.91
N SER A 101 -9.60 -0.54 14.74
CA SER A 101 -10.44 0.56 14.27
C SER A 101 -10.92 0.32 12.84
N ILE A 102 -12.11 0.84 12.52
CA ILE A 102 -12.65 0.79 11.16
C ILE A 102 -12.02 1.95 10.39
N ASN A 103 -11.00 1.65 9.59
CA ASN A 103 -10.40 2.59 8.66
C ASN A 103 -9.83 1.91 7.40
N ALA A 104 -9.74 2.70 6.34
CA ALA A 104 -8.90 2.47 5.17
C ALA A 104 -8.42 3.85 4.70
N PHE A 105 -7.29 3.89 4.01
CA PHE A 105 -6.73 5.15 3.53
C PHE A 105 -5.89 4.93 2.28
N ALA A 106 -5.99 5.87 1.35
CA ALA A 106 -5.07 6.02 0.23
C ALA A 106 -3.88 6.91 0.62
N LEU A 107 -2.68 6.57 0.13
CA LEU A 107 -1.50 7.42 0.16
C LEU A 107 -1.06 7.73 -1.28
N PRO A 108 -0.34 8.85 -1.50
CA PRO A 108 0.18 9.19 -2.82
C PRO A 108 0.99 8.07 -3.46
N GLY A 109 0.93 7.96 -4.78
CA GLY A 109 1.78 7.03 -5.52
C GLY A 109 1.38 5.55 -5.45
N GLY A 110 0.13 5.20 -5.19
CA GLY A 110 -0.37 3.83 -5.35
C GLY A 110 -0.48 3.00 -4.08
N TYR A 111 -0.30 3.56 -2.89
CA TYR A 111 -0.36 2.77 -1.65
C TYR A 111 -1.72 2.89 -0.99
N VAL A 112 -2.33 1.77 -0.62
CA VAL A 112 -3.63 1.73 0.06
C VAL A 112 -3.53 0.86 1.31
N GLY A 113 -3.77 1.46 2.47
CA GLY A 113 -3.79 0.80 3.76
C GLY A 113 -5.21 0.46 4.22
N ILE A 114 -5.40 -0.71 4.81
CA ILE A 114 -6.70 -1.17 5.32
C ILE A 114 -6.53 -1.70 6.74
N ASN A 115 -7.30 -1.17 7.69
CA ASN A 115 -7.24 -1.65 9.06
C ASN A 115 -7.95 -3.00 9.21
N THR A 116 -7.41 -3.88 10.06
CA THR A 116 -8.03 -5.18 10.36
C THR A 116 -9.48 -5.07 10.82
N GLY A 117 -9.83 -4.00 11.56
CA GLY A 117 -11.21 -3.73 11.96
C GLY A 117 -12.17 -3.56 10.77
N LEU A 118 -11.73 -2.88 9.70
CA LEU A 118 -12.54 -2.71 8.49
C LEU A 118 -12.73 -4.05 7.76
N ILE A 119 -11.67 -4.85 7.62
CA ILE A 119 -11.75 -6.19 7.02
C ILE A 119 -12.79 -7.04 7.75
N LEU A 120 -12.80 -7.01 9.09
CA LEU A 120 -13.75 -7.77 9.89
C LEU A 120 -15.19 -7.24 9.80
N LEU A 121 -15.37 -5.93 9.60
CA LEU A 121 -16.69 -5.29 9.44
C LEU A 121 -17.39 -5.69 8.13
N THR A 122 -16.62 -5.87 7.05
CA THR A 122 -17.17 -6.31 5.76
C THR A 122 -17.84 -7.68 5.92
N GLN A 123 -19.00 -7.88 5.30
CA GLN A 123 -19.74 -9.14 5.33
C GLN A 123 -19.66 -9.93 4.02
N THR A 124 -19.40 -9.23 2.91
CA THR A 124 -19.18 -9.81 1.59
C THR A 124 -17.89 -9.26 0.99
N GLU A 125 -17.33 -10.01 0.04
CA GLU A 125 -16.13 -9.60 -0.70
C GLU A 125 -16.40 -8.33 -1.51
N SER A 126 -17.64 -8.16 -1.99
CA SER A 126 -18.05 -6.95 -2.71
C SER A 126 -18.11 -5.70 -1.81
N GLU A 127 -18.37 -5.83 -0.51
CA GLU A 127 -18.27 -4.69 0.41
C GLU A 127 -16.81 -4.25 0.60
N LEU A 128 -15.87 -5.20 0.71
CA LEU A 128 -14.44 -4.87 0.74
C LEU A 128 -13.99 -4.25 -0.60
N ALA A 129 -14.48 -4.79 -1.72
CA ALA A 129 -14.23 -4.23 -3.04
C ALA A 129 -14.75 -2.79 -3.18
N ALA A 130 -15.86 -2.45 -2.52
CA ALA A 130 -16.39 -1.08 -2.51
C ALA A 130 -15.43 -0.11 -1.82
N VAL A 131 -14.89 -0.49 -0.66
CA VAL A 131 -13.89 0.31 0.06
C VAL A 131 -12.62 0.46 -0.78
N LEU A 132 -12.09 -0.63 -1.32
CA LEU A 132 -10.89 -0.57 -2.15
C LEU A 132 -11.10 0.23 -3.44
N GLY A 133 -12.25 0.09 -4.09
CA GLY A 133 -12.61 0.87 -5.26
C GLY A 133 -12.67 2.38 -4.97
N HIS A 134 -13.17 2.75 -3.79
CA HIS A 134 -13.17 4.11 -3.28
C HIS A 134 -11.75 4.64 -3.05
N GLU A 135 -10.92 3.91 -2.32
CA GLU A 135 -9.52 4.31 -2.05
C GLU A 135 -8.66 4.39 -3.33
N ILE A 136 -8.82 3.44 -4.26
CA ILE A 136 -8.17 3.48 -5.58
C ILE A 136 -8.55 4.78 -6.30
N SER A 137 -9.81 5.20 -6.20
CA SER A 137 -10.27 6.44 -6.83
C SER A 137 -9.64 7.68 -6.20
N HIS A 138 -9.35 7.68 -4.89
CA HIS A 138 -8.56 8.75 -4.28
C HIS A 138 -7.15 8.86 -4.85
N VAL A 139 -6.50 7.73 -5.11
CA VAL A 139 -5.17 7.70 -5.71
C VAL A 139 -5.23 8.14 -7.17
N THR A 140 -6.10 7.56 -8.00
CA THR A 140 -6.10 7.85 -9.45
C THR A 140 -6.54 9.27 -9.76
N GLN A 141 -7.36 9.88 -8.90
CA GLN A 141 -7.76 11.29 -9.04
C GLN A 141 -6.81 12.26 -8.32
N HIS A 142 -5.65 11.77 -7.85
CA HIS A 142 -4.62 12.56 -7.18
C HIS A 142 -5.20 13.43 -6.05
N HIS A 143 -6.21 12.95 -5.32
CA HIS A 143 -6.96 13.79 -4.37
C HIS A 143 -6.05 14.38 -3.28
N ILE A 144 -5.05 13.63 -2.83
CA ILE A 144 -4.06 14.11 -1.86
C ILE A 144 -3.14 15.17 -2.49
N ALA A 145 -2.58 14.91 -3.67
CA ALA A 145 -1.71 15.87 -4.34
C ALA A 145 -2.45 17.18 -4.68
N ARG A 146 -3.68 17.09 -5.21
CA ARG A 146 -4.57 18.24 -5.45
C ARG A 146 -4.90 18.99 -4.15
N SER A 147 -5.13 18.27 -3.05
CA SER A 147 -5.38 18.88 -1.74
C SER A 147 -4.14 19.59 -1.20
N ILE A 148 -2.95 19.02 -1.37
CA ILE A 148 -1.68 19.66 -0.99
C ILE A 148 -1.42 20.89 -1.86
N ALA A 149 -1.66 20.82 -3.17
CA ALA A 149 -1.48 21.96 -4.09
C ALA A 149 -2.42 23.12 -3.73
N THR A 150 -3.71 22.84 -3.50
CA THR A 150 -4.69 23.86 -3.08
C THR A 150 -4.44 24.39 -1.67
N GLN A 151 -3.91 23.55 -0.77
CA GLN A 151 -3.47 24.01 0.55
C GLN A 151 -2.21 24.87 0.46
N LYS A 152 -1.23 24.61 -0.42
CA LYS A 152 -0.04 25.47 -0.56
C LYS A 152 -0.42 26.93 -0.80
N ASP A 153 -1.44 27.19 -1.61
CA ASP A 153 -1.95 28.55 -1.82
C ASP A 153 -2.61 29.13 -0.56
N ALA A 154 -3.37 28.33 0.18
CA ALA A 154 -3.95 28.73 1.46
C ALA A 154 -2.88 28.93 2.55
N THR A 155 -1.84 28.11 2.61
CA THR A 155 -0.72 28.21 3.54
C THR A 155 0.16 29.39 3.17
N LEU A 156 0.41 29.66 1.88
CA LEU A 156 1.10 30.88 1.42
C LEU A 156 0.27 32.14 1.70
N ALA A 157 -1.04 32.11 1.49
CA ALA A 157 -1.92 33.22 1.84
C ALA A 157 -2.00 33.43 3.36
N THR A 158 -2.02 32.35 4.15
CA THR A 158 -2.01 32.40 5.62
C THR A 158 -0.66 32.89 6.12
N LEU A 159 0.46 32.44 5.54
CA LEU A 159 1.80 32.91 5.85
C LEU A 159 2.00 34.37 5.40
N ALA A 160 1.43 34.78 4.27
CA ALA A 160 1.44 36.17 3.81
C ALA A 160 0.58 37.07 4.71
N ALA A 161 -0.58 36.58 5.18
CA ALA A 161 -1.42 37.27 6.15
C ALA A 161 -0.75 37.34 7.53
N LEU A 162 -0.07 36.28 7.95
CA LEU A 162 0.73 36.25 9.18
C LEU A 162 1.93 37.20 9.06
N ALA A 163 2.62 37.21 7.91
CA ALA A 163 3.70 38.15 7.62
C ALA A 163 3.19 39.60 7.59
N ALA A 164 2.01 39.84 7.02
CA ALA A 164 1.35 41.15 7.05
C ALA A 164 0.93 41.55 8.47
N ALA A 165 0.44 40.62 9.28
CA ALA A 165 0.11 40.84 10.69
C ALA A 165 1.37 41.09 11.54
N VAL A 166 2.48 40.41 11.25
CA VAL A 166 3.79 40.64 11.89
C VAL A 166 4.39 41.98 11.43
N LEU A 167 4.22 42.35 10.16
CA LEU A 167 4.63 43.66 9.65
C LEU A 167 3.75 44.78 10.25
N ALA A 168 2.47 44.51 10.49
CA ALA A 168 1.56 45.41 11.20
C ALA A 168 1.89 45.49 12.71
N SER A 169 2.31 44.38 13.34
CA SER A 169 2.72 44.36 14.76
C SER A 169 4.07 45.03 15.00
N ARG A 170 4.90 45.20 13.96
CA ARG A 170 6.10 46.06 14.02
C ARG A 170 5.78 47.56 14.09
N SER A 171 4.52 47.96 13.90
CA SER A 171 4.05 49.31 14.22
C SER A 171 3.70 49.50 15.71
N GLY A 172 3.80 48.44 16.54
CA GLY A 172 3.58 48.54 17.98
C GLY A 172 4.13 47.36 18.79
N SER A 173 5.26 47.62 19.47
CA SER A 173 5.75 46.97 20.71
C SER A 173 5.94 45.43 20.75
N SER A 174 7.18 45.06 21.05
CA SER A 174 7.82 43.75 21.18
C SER A 174 7.16 42.72 22.11
N SER A 175 7.05 41.46 21.66
CA SER A 175 7.32 40.30 22.52
C SER A 175 7.90 39.12 21.72
N SER A 176 9.11 38.69 22.09
CA SER A 176 9.82 37.53 21.53
C SER A 176 9.18 36.18 21.91
N GLY A 177 8.27 36.16 22.89
CA GLY A 177 7.50 34.97 23.28
C GLY A 177 6.44 34.54 22.27
N GLN A 178 5.89 35.48 21.49
CA GLN A 178 4.87 35.18 20.48
C GLN A 178 5.42 34.43 19.26
N MET A 179 6.70 34.61 18.90
CA MET A 179 7.31 33.89 17.76
C MET A 179 7.58 32.41 18.05
N ALA A 180 7.99 32.06 19.27
CA ALA A 180 8.21 30.66 19.66
C ALA A 180 6.88 29.90 19.77
N GLN A 181 5.83 30.54 20.30
CA GLN A 181 4.47 29.98 20.28
C GLN A 181 3.90 29.88 18.86
N ALA A 182 4.19 30.84 17.97
CA ALA A 182 3.78 30.75 16.56
C ALA A 182 4.46 29.59 15.81
N ALA A 183 5.72 29.27 16.13
CA ALA A 183 6.43 28.13 15.55
C ALA A 183 5.94 26.76 16.07
N ILE A 184 5.52 26.69 17.34
CA ILE A 184 4.93 25.48 17.91
C ILE A 184 3.49 25.30 17.41
N ALA A 185 2.73 26.40 17.32
CA ALA A 185 1.38 26.40 16.74
C ALA A 185 1.40 26.09 15.23
N SER A 186 2.45 26.46 14.49
CA SER A 186 2.59 26.09 13.08
C SER A 186 2.95 24.60 12.92
N ALA A 187 3.83 24.05 13.75
CA ALA A 187 4.14 22.62 13.73
C ALA A 187 2.93 21.75 14.12
N GLN A 188 2.15 22.16 15.14
CA GLN A 188 0.92 21.47 15.53
C GLN A 188 -0.21 21.69 14.53
N GLY A 189 -0.33 22.90 13.97
CA GLY A 189 -1.30 23.21 12.91
C GLY A 189 -1.07 22.40 11.64
N LEU A 190 0.19 22.15 11.26
CA LEU A 190 0.56 21.33 10.10
C LEU A 190 0.29 19.83 10.34
N ALA A 191 0.51 19.31 11.54
CA ALA A 191 0.17 17.93 11.89
C ALA A 191 -1.36 17.69 11.94
N VAL A 192 -2.13 18.70 12.38
CA VAL A 192 -3.60 18.71 12.31
C VAL A 192 -4.10 18.90 10.87
N GLN A 193 -3.37 19.63 10.03
CA GLN A 193 -3.68 19.82 8.60
C GLN A 193 -3.50 18.55 7.75
N MET A 194 -2.71 17.58 8.23
CA MET A 194 -2.58 16.26 7.62
C MET A 194 -3.80 15.34 7.87
N GLN A 195 -4.78 15.76 8.69
CA GLN A 195 -6.15 15.24 8.55
C GLN A 195 -6.74 15.83 7.28
N ILE A 196 -6.54 15.12 6.17
CA ILE A 196 -7.17 15.46 4.89
C ILE A 196 -8.64 15.07 5.00
N ASN A 197 -9.46 15.99 5.52
CA ASN A 197 -10.90 15.86 5.41
C ASN A 197 -11.27 16.09 3.95
N TYR A 198 -11.65 15.03 3.25
CA TYR A 198 -12.07 15.16 1.86
C TYR A 198 -13.35 15.99 1.76
N THR A 199 -13.37 16.88 0.76
CA THR A 199 -14.60 17.64 0.48
C THR A 199 -15.69 16.69 0.00
N ARG A 200 -16.96 17.07 0.18
CA ARG A 200 -18.09 16.28 -0.32
C ARG A 200 -18.00 15.99 -1.83
N GLN A 201 -17.40 16.90 -2.60
CA GLN A 201 -17.21 16.72 -4.05
C GLN A 201 -16.16 15.64 -4.36
N ILE A 202 -15.05 15.63 -3.61
CA ILE A 202 -14.01 14.60 -3.72
C ILE A 202 -14.58 13.21 -3.37
N GLU A 203 -15.35 13.13 -2.30
CA GLU A 203 -15.99 11.88 -1.87
C GLU A 203 -16.99 11.37 -2.91
N GLN A 204 -17.83 12.24 -3.48
CA GLN A 204 -18.74 11.88 -4.56
C GLN A 204 -18.00 11.43 -5.82
N GLU A 205 -16.87 12.08 -6.17
CA GLU A 205 -16.03 11.65 -7.29
C GLU A 205 -15.47 10.24 -7.05
N ALA A 206 -14.94 9.98 -5.84
CA ALA A 206 -14.41 8.68 -5.44
C ALA A 206 -15.50 7.58 -5.43
N ASP A 207 -16.69 7.86 -4.90
CA ASP A 207 -17.83 6.93 -4.91
C ASP A 207 -18.20 6.53 -6.34
N ARG A 208 -18.27 7.50 -7.25
CA ARG A 208 -18.67 7.28 -8.65
C ARG A 208 -17.67 6.41 -9.40
N LEU A 209 -16.38 6.70 -9.25
CA LEU A 209 -15.32 5.97 -9.91
C LEU A 209 -15.12 4.59 -9.26
N GLY A 210 -15.23 4.49 -7.94
CA GLY A 210 -15.22 3.23 -7.20
C GLY A 210 -16.36 2.31 -7.65
N PHE A 211 -17.58 2.85 -7.79
CA PHE A 211 -18.72 2.12 -8.34
C PHE A 211 -18.45 1.59 -9.76
N GLN A 212 -17.87 2.42 -10.64
CA GLN A 212 -17.53 2.00 -12.00
C GLN A 212 -16.49 0.88 -11.99
N ARG A 213 -15.47 0.95 -11.12
CA ARG A 213 -14.47 -0.10 -10.96
C ARG A 213 -15.09 -1.39 -10.45
N MET A 214 -15.98 -1.33 -9.46
CA MET A 214 -16.71 -2.50 -8.98
C MET A 214 -17.52 -3.18 -10.11
N ASP A 215 -18.27 -2.39 -10.87
CA ASP A 215 -19.09 -2.90 -11.98
C ASP A 215 -18.23 -3.59 -13.03
N ALA A 216 -17.16 -2.91 -13.47
CA ALA A 216 -16.22 -3.42 -14.47
C ALA A 216 -15.45 -4.66 -13.98
N ALA A 217 -15.09 -4.72 -12.70
CA ALA A 217 -14.40 -5.85 -12.09
C ALA A 217 -15.32 -7.05 -11.81
N GLY A 218 -16.65 -6.91 -11.98
CA GLY A 218 -17.59 -8.00 -11.79
C GLY A 218 -18.15 -8.14 -10.37
N PHE A 219 -17.96 -7.16 -9.49
CA PHE A 219 -18.49 -7.17 -8.12
C PHE A 219 -19.97 -6.77 -8.06
N ASP A 220 -20.60 -7.01 -6.92
CA ASP A 220 -21.96 -6.54 -6.64
C ASP A 220 -21.92 -5.05 -6.27
N VAL A 221 -22.42 -4.22 -7.17
CA VAL A 221 -22.43 -2.76 -7.03
C VAL A 221 -23.39 -2.25 -5.94
N THR A 222 -24.34 -3.08 -5.48
CA THR A 222 -25.20 -2.73 -4.34
C THR A 222 -24.44 -2.74 -3.02
N ALA A 223 -23.28 -3.40 -2.97
CA ALA A 223 -22.46 -3.52 -1.77
C ALA A 223 -21.90 -2.17 -1.31
N MET A 224 -21.68 -1.21 -2.21
CA MET A 224 -21.22 0.14 -1.86
C MET A 224 -22.24 0.85 -0.95
N ALA A 225 -23.50 0.94 -1.39
CA ALA A 225 -24.56 1.53 -0.58
C ALA A 225 -24.78 0.75 0.73
N THR A 226 -24.79 -0.59 0.66
CA THR A 226 -24.95 -1.46 1.83
C THR A 226 -23.86 -1.22 2.88
N PHE A 227 -22.61 -1.10 2.45
CA PHE A 227 -21.49 -0.82 3.35
C PHE A 227 -21.56 0.59 3.94
N MET A 228 -21.90 1.60 3.14
CA MET A 228 -22.09 2.97 3.64
C MET A 228 -23.21 3.07 4.69
N GLU A 229 -24.33 2.37 4.46
CA GLU A 229 -25.40 2.27 5.46
C GLU A 229 -24.93 1.59 6.74
N LYS A 230 -24.13 0.52 6.61
CA LYS A 230 -23.55 -0.19 7.76
C LYS A 230 -22.66 0.72 8.59
N LEU A 231 -21.80 1.50 7.93
CA LEU A 231 -20.99 2.52 8.59
C LEU A 231 -21.86 3.59 9.27
N GLN A 232 -22.89 4.10 8.59
CA GLN A 232 -23.82 5.07 9.16
C GLN A 232 -24.59 4.50 10.39
N ARG A 233 -24.93 3.22 10.40
CA ARG A 233 -25.59 2.58 11.55
C ARG A 233 -24.63 2.36 12.71
N SER A 234 -23.37 2.02 12.42
CA SER A 234 -22.33 1.80 13.43
C SER A 234 -22.01 3.04 14.27
N THR A 235 -22.34 4.24 13.78
CA THR A 235 -22.13 5.51 14.50
C THR A 235 -23.29 5.97 15.36
N ARG A 236 -24.52 5.49 15.08
CA ARG A 236 -25.72 5.93 15.81
C ARG A 236 -25.71 5.51 17.28
N PHE A 237 -24.90 4.50 17.63
CA PHE A 237 -24.85 3.91 18.97
C PHE A 237 -23.54 4.20 19.72
N VAL A 238 -22.63 4.98 19.12
CA VAL A 238 -21.35 5.38 19.75
C VAL A 238 -21.41 6.89 20.00
N GLU A 239 -21.97 7.29 21.14
CA GLU A 239 -21.92 8.68 21.59
C GLU A 239 -20.46 9.14 21.70
N GLY A 240 -20.04 10.05 20.82
CA GLY A 240 -18.77 10.79 20.92
C GLY A 240 -17.58 10.26 20.11
N ASN A 241 -17.64 9.08 19.50
CA ASN A 241 -16.53 8.55 18.68
C ASN A 241 -17.04 7.92 17.38
N ALA A 242 -17.25 8.75 16.35
CA ALA A 242 -17.40 8.22 14.99
C ALA A 242 -16.15 7.39 14.63
N PRO A 243 -16.29 6.23 13.96
CA PRO A 243 -15.18 5.49 13.39
C PRO A 243 -14.21 6.41 12.66
N SER A 244 -12.90 6.12 12.75
CA SER A 244 -11.85 6.89 12.08
C SER A 244 -12.14 7.10 10.60
N TYR A 245 -12.65 6.08 9.91
CA TYR A 245 -13.05 6.18 8.51
C TYR A 245 -14.02 7.33 8.24
N LEU A 246 -14.95 7.63 9.14
CA LEU A 246 -15.95 8.68 8.91
C LEU A 246 -15.46 10.08 9.25
N ARG A 247 -14.33 10.20 9.95
CA ARG A 247 -13.66 11.48 10.13
C ARG A 247 -12.97 11.89 8.83
N ASP A 248 -12.34 10.93 8.16
CA ASP A 248 -11.60 11.14 6.91
C ASP A 248 -12.56 11.14 5.69
N HIS A 249 -13.62 10.31 5.73
CA HIS A 249 -14.64 10.11 4.70
C HIS A 249 -16.08 10.32 5.24
N PRO A 250 -16.57 11.57 5.34
CA PRO A 250 -17.91 11.84 5.87
C PRO A 250 -19.02 11.19 5.02
N ILE A 251 -19.73 10.22 5.58
CA ILE A 251 -20.90 9.59 4.92
C ILE A 251 -22.15 10.43 5.14
N THR A 252 -22.80 10.81 4.04
CA THR A 252 -24.05 11.57 4.06
C THR A 252 -25.18 10.77 3.40
N TYR A 253 -26.44 11.13 3.69
CA TYR A 253 -27.59 10.48 3.07
C TYR A 253 -27.60 10.66 1.55
N GLU A 254 -27.07 11.78 1.05
CA GLU A 254 -26.97 12.05 -0.39
C GLU A 254 -26.02 11.08 -1.09
N ARG A 255 -24.88 10.74 -0.47
CA ARG A 255 -23.94 9.75 -1.02
C ARG A 255 -24.55 8.35 -1.06
N ILE A 256 -25.23 7.94 0.00
CA ILE A 256 -25.95 6.65 0.06
C ILE A 256 -27.03 6.60 -1.02
N ALA A 257 -27.85 7.64 -1.13
CA ALA A 257 -28.90 7.72 -2.14
C ALA A 257 -28.34 7.71 -3.57
N GLU A 258 -27.21 8.37 -3.82
CA GLU A 258 -26.54 8.32 -5.13
C GLU A 258 -26.02 6.91 -5.45
N ALA A 259 -25.35 6.24 -4.50
CA ALA A 259 -24.88 4.87 -4.68
C ALA A 259 -26.04 3.90 -4.97
N GLN A 260 -27.16 4.03 -4.24
CA GLN A 260 -28.38 3.25 -4.47
C GLN A 260 -28.98 3.52 -5.85
N ALA A 261 -29.10 4.78 -6.26
CA ALA A 261 -29.65 5.16 -7.57
C ALA A 261 -28.80 4.62 -8.73
N ARG A 262 -27.46 4.64 -8.59
CA ARG A 262 -26.54 4.04 -9.57
C ARG A 262 -26.71 2.52 -9.65
N ALA A 263 -26.84 1.86 -8.51
CA ALA A 263 -27.06 0.42 -8.44
C ALA A 263 -28.39 -0.01 -9.10
N GLN A 264 -29.47 0.79 -8.95
CA GLN A 264 -30.75 0.53 -9.61
C GLN A 264 -30.67 0.55 -11.15
N GLY A 265 -29.72 1.31 -11.71
CA GLY A 265 -29.46 1.36 -13.14
C GLY A 265 -28.70 0.14 -13.69
N LYS A 266 -28.33 -0.83 -12.83
CA LYS A 266 -27.55 -2.01 -13.21
C LYS A 266 -28.37 -3.29 -13.03
N PRO A 267 -28.16 -4.32 -13.88
CA PRO A 267 -28.74 -5.64 -13.65
C PRO A 267 -28.27 -6.21 -12.32
N PHE A 268 -29.18 -6.85 -11.59
CA PHE A 268 -28.81 -7.58 -10.38
C PHE A 268 -27.80 -8.68 -10.69
N ARG A 269 -26.73 -8.76 -9.90
CA ARG A 269 -25.69 -9.80 -10.01
C ARG A 269 -25.44 -10.39 -8.63
N GLN A 270 -25.81 -11.65 -8.44
CA GLN A 270 -25.40 -12.37 -7.24
C GLN A 270 -23.93 -12.77 -7.37
N VAL A 271 -23.05 -12.11 -6.61
CA VAL A 271 -21.63 -12.42 -6.57
C VAL A 271 -21.36 -13.30 -5.36
N LYS A 272 -20.86 -14.51 -5.59
CA LYS A 272 -20.43 -15.40 -4.51
C LYS A 272 -19.06 -14.93 -4.03
N ASP A 273 -18.91 -14.80 -2.71
CA ASP A 273 -17.62 -14.50 -2.09
C ASP A 273 -16.58 -15.60 -2.38
N SER A 274 -15.34 -15.20 -2.65
CA SER A 274 -14.21 -16.11 -2.75
C SER A 274 -13.93 -16.82 -1.43
N LEU A 275 -13.32 -18.01 -1.51
CA LEU A 275 -12.85 -18.71 -0.31
C LEU A 275 -11.70 -17.95 0.35
N ASP A 276 -10.84 -17.29 -0.45
CA ASP A 276 -9.77 -16.41 0.03
C ASP A 276 -10.33 -15.32 0.96
N PHE A 277 -11.38 -14.60 0.54
CA PHE A 277 -12.03 -13.58 1.37
C PHE A 277 -12.49 -14.14 2.73
N GLN A 278 -13.17 -15.29 2.72
CA GLN A 278 -13.70 -15.88 3.94
C GLN A 278 -12.56 -16.35 4.86
N MET A 279 -11.53 -17.00 4.31
CA MET A 279 -10.37 -17.49 5.08
C MET A 279 -9.50 -16.35 5.59
N VAL A 280 -9.29 -15.28 4.82
CA VAL A 280 -8.57 -14.08 5.27
C VAL A 280 -9.32 -13.38 6.40
N ARG A 281 -10.65 -13.24 6.31
CA ARG A 281 -11.44 -12.72 7.44
C ARG A 281 -11.32 -13.61 8.68
N ALA A 282 -11.32 -14.93 8.51
CA ALA A 282 -11.11 -15.86 9.62
C ALA A 282 -9.68 -15.75 10.19
N LEU A 283 -8.66 -15.58 9.35
CA LEU A 283 -7.27 -15.38 9.76
C LEU A 283 -7.11 -14.10 10.58
N VAL A 284 -7.62 -12.98 10.07
CA VAL A 284 -7.61 -11.69 10.77
C VAL A 284 -8.38 -11.77 12.09
N ARG A 285 -9.51 -12.50 12.13
CA ARG A 285 -10.26 -12.74 13.37
C ARG A 285 -9.44 -13.59 14.36
N SER A 286 -8.66 -14.55 13.87
CA SER A 286 -7.80 -15.39 14.70
C SER A 286 -6.70 -14.60 15.41
N TYR A 287 -6.36 -13.39 14.94
CA TYR A 287 -5.40 -12.49 15.58
C TYR A 287 -6.02 -11.60 16.67
N GLN A 288 -7.34 -11.50 16.71
CA GLN A 288 -8.03 -10.69 17.73
C GLN A 288 -7.97 -11.35 19.10
N GLY A 289 -7.79 -10.52 20.14
CA GLY A 289 -7.70 -10.98 21.52
C GLY A 289 -6.61 -12.03 21.76
N THR A 290 -6.78 -12.80 22.83
CA THR A 290 -5.90 -13.91 23.18
C THR A 290 -6.18 -15.14 22.32
N ALA A 291 -5.19 -16.03 22.17
CA ALA A 291 -5.35 -17.28 21.42
C ALA A 291 -6.52 -18.14 21.93
N LYS A 292 -6.75 -18.15 23.25
CA LYS A 292 -7.86 -18.88 23.88
C LYS A 292 -9.23 -18.32 23.48
N GLU A 293 -9.39 -16.99 23.49
CA GLU A 293 -10.63 -16.34 23.07
C GLU A 293 -10.93 -16.61 21.60
N ALA A 294 -9.91 -16.57 20.74
CA ALA A 294 -10.08 -16.90 19.32
C ALA A 294 -10.46 -18.37 19.09
N ILE A 295 -9.84 -19.31 19.84
CA ILE A 295 -10.23 -20.73 19.80
C ILE A 295 -11.70 -20.89 20.17
N LEU A 296 -12.12 -20.33 21.32
CA LEU A 296 -13.51 -20.41 21.78
C LEU A 296 -14.49 -19.82 20.74
N PHE A 297 -14.15 -18.67 20.16
CA PHE A 297 -14.96 -18.04 19.12
C PHE A 297 -15.24 -18.99 17.95
N PHE A 298 -14.20 -19.66 17.42
CA PHE A 298 -14.37 -20.56 16.29
C PHE A 298 -14.99 -21.91 16.67
N GLU A 299 -14.72 -22.43 17.87
CA GLU A 299 -15.38 -23.64 18.39
C GLU A 299 -16.89 -23.41 18.54
N ASP A 300 -17.29 -22.31 19.16
CA ASP A 300 -18.72 -21.94 19.30
C ASP A 300 -19.36 -21.72 17.94
N ALA A 301 -18.69 -21.01 17.03
CA ALA A 301 -19.19 -20.79 15.67
C ALA A 301 -19.43 -22.12 14.92
N LEU A 302 -18.52 -23.08 15.04
CA LEU A 302 -18.65 -24.40 14.42
C LEU A 302 -19.72 -25.27 15.10
N ALA A 303 -19.78 -25.28 16.43
CA ALA A 303 -20.73 -26.06 17.21
C ALA A 303 -22.18 -25.59 16.98
N GLU A 304 -22.39 -24.28 16.98
CA GLU A 304 -23.72 -23.67 16.80
C GLU A 304 -24.07 -23.38 15.34
N LYS A 305 -23.15 -23.68 14.40
CA LYS A 305 -23.29 -23.38 12.96
C LYS A 305 -23.52 -21.89 12.67
N ARG A 306 -22.90 -21.02 13.46
CA ARG A 306 -22.90 -19.55 13.32
C ARG A 306 -21.70 -19.08 12.50
N TYR A 307 -21.63 -19.51 11.24
CA TYR A 307 -20.58 -19.12 10.30
C TYR A 307 -21.16 -18.81 8.91
N ASN A 308 -20.45 -17.97 8.14
CA ASN A 308 -20.77 -17.76 6.72
C ASN A 308 -20.30 -18.96 5.88
N ASP A 309 -19.12 -19.48 6.20
CA ASP A 309 -18.51 -20.61 5.50
C ASP A 309 -17.82 -21.56 6.52
N PRO A 310 -18.11 -22.87 6.49
CA PRO A 310 -17.56 -23.83 7.45
C PRO A 310 -16.06 -24.09 7.25
N ILE A 311 -15.55 -23.98 6.02
CA ILE A 311 -14.12 -24.16 5.70
C ILE A 311 -13.36 -23.00 6.33
N ALA A 312 -13.83 -21.76 6.13
CA ALA A 312 -13.20 -20.58 6.72
C ALA A 312 -13.25 -20.58 8.25
N ALA A 313 -14.38 -20.97 8.86
CA ALA A 313 -14.47 -21.07 10.32
C ALA A 313 -13.46 -22.09 10.88
N ARG A 314 -13.29 -23.24 10.21
CA ARG A 314 -12.30 -24.25 10.62
C ARG A 314 -10.87 -23.78 10.35
N TYR A 315 -10.61 -23.09 9.25
CA TYR A 315 -9.32 -22.46 8.97
C TYR A 315 -8.93 -21.49 10.10
N GLY A 316 -9.86 -20.63 10.53
CA GLY A 316 -9.64 -19.73 11.67
C GLY A 316 -9.38 -20.46 13.00
N LEU A 317 -10.04 -21.60 13.23
CA LEU A 317 -9.76 -22.45 14.40
C LEU A 317 -8.33 -23.01 14.34
N VAL A 318 -7.91 -23.56 13.20
CA VAL A 318 -6.56 -24.09 13.01
C VAL A 318 -5.51 -22.99 13.23
N ALA A 319 -5.72 -21.79 12.66
CA ALA A 319 -4.85 -20.64 12.89
C ALA A 319 -4.76 -20.26 14.37
N SER A 320 -5.90 -20.27 15.08
CA SER A 320 -5.96 -19.94 16.51
C SER A 320 -5.25 -20.99 17.38
N LEU A 321 -5.36 -22.28 17.03
CA LEU A 321 -4.68 -23.39 17.69
C LEU A 321 -3.17 -23.35 17.45
N LEU A 322 -2.75 -23.02 16.23
CA LEU A 322 -1.35 -22.81 15.87
C LEU A 322 -0.76 -21.65 16.69
N ARG A 323 -1.48 -20.52 16.79
CA ARG A 323 -1.10 -19.39 17.66
C ARG A 323 -0.99 -19.78 19.14
N ALA A 324 -1.82 -20.72 19.60
CA ALA A 324 -1.76 -21.28 20.95
C ALA A 324 -0.69 -22.38 21.13
N GLN A 325 0.06 -22.73 20.08
CA GLN A 325 1.00 -23.85 20.03
C GLN A 325 0.39 -25.21 20.37
N ASP A 326 -0.93 -25.36 20.22
CA ASP A 326 -1.65 -26.63 20.39
C ASP A 326 -1.58 -27.44 19.08
N PHE A 327 -0.37 -27.88 18.73
CA PHE A 327 -0.11 -28.54 17.44
C PHE A 327 -0.90 -29.83 17.26
N LYS A 328 -1.21 -30.53 18.35
CA LYS A 328 -2.00 -31.76 18.31
C LYS A 328 -3.43 -31.49 17.84
N ARG A 329 -4.11 -30.49 18.44
CA ARG A 329 -5.45 -30.11 18.00
C ARG A 329 -5.42 -29.41 16.65
N ALA A 330 -4.42 -28.56 16.39
CA ALA A 330 -4.25 -27.92 15.09
C ALA A 330 -4.15 -28.95 13.95
N GLN A 331 -3.36 -30.01 14.13
CA GLN A 331 -3.24 -31.09 13.15
C GLN A 331 -4.55 -31.87 12.97
N ALA A 332 -5.29 -32.13 14.05
CA ALA A 332 -6.58 -32.84 13.96
C ALA A 332 -7.62 -32.01 13.19
N GLU A 333 -7.71 -30.71 13.48
CA GLU A 333 -8.62 -29.79 12.79
C GLU A 333 -8.19 -29.52 11.34
N LEU A 334 -6.89 -29.45 11.07
CA LEU A 334 -6.34 -29.36 9.72
C LEU A 334 -6.74 -30.59 8.89
N SER A 335 -6.65 -31.80 9.43
CA SER A 335 -7.06 -33.00 8.68
C SER A 335 -8.55 -33.04 8.36
N LEU A 336 -9.40 -32.39 9.17
CA LEU A 336 -10.81 -32.20 8.85
C LEU A 336 -10.99 -31.11 7.77
N LEU A 337 -10.20 -30.04 7.86
CA LEU A 337 -10.17 -28.97 6.87
C LEU A 337 -9.76 -29.47 5.49
N GLU A 338 -8.66 -30.22 5.38
CA GLU A 338 -8.16 -30.77 4.10
C GLU A 338 -9.15 -31.74 3.42
N LYS A 339 -10.00 -32.41 4.20
CA LYS A 339 -11.06 -33.28 3.66
C LYS A 339 -12.24 -32.49 3.10
N ALA A 340 -12.52 -31.32 3.67
CA ALA A 340 -13.68 -30.51 3.32
C ALA A 340 -13.36 -29.41 2.30
N ALA A 341 -12.15 -28.85 2.36
CA ALA A 341 -11.71 -27.75 1.52
C ALA A 341 -11.29 -28.24 0.12
N PRO A 342 -11.58 -27.47 -0.94
CA PRO A 342 -10.90 -27.68 -2.22
C PRO A 342 -9.38 -27.42 -2.04
N PRO A 343 -8.51 -28.01 -2.88
CA PRO A 343 -7.08 -27.75 -2.80
C PRO A 343 -6.76 -26.26 -2.91
N HIS A 344 -6.05 -25.72 -1.91
CA HIS A 344 -5.90 -24.28 -1.74
C HIS A 344 -4.54 -23.91 -1.13
N PRO A 345 -3.82 -22.88 -1.63
CA PRO A 345 -2.49 -22.51 -1.13
C PRO A 345 -2.47 -22.14 0.37
N MET A 346 -3.45 -21.39 0.87
CA MET A 346 -3.54 -21.07 2.31
C MET A 346 -3.60 -22.32 3.21
N VAL A 347 -4.28 -23.38 2.77
CA VAL A 347 -4.38 -24.64 3.53
C VAL A 347 -3.05 -25.39 3.49
N GLU A 348 -2.38 -25.40 2.34
CA GLU A 348 -1.05 -25.97 2.17
C GLU A 348 0.00 -25.25 3.02
N ALA A 349 -0.04 -23.92 3.06
CA ALA A 349 0.83 -23.09 3.88
C ALA A 349 0.61 -23.39 5.37
N MET A 350 -0.64 -23.42 5.82
CA MET A 350 -0.99 -23.75 7.20
C MET A 350 -0.54 -25.15 7.61
N ALA A 351 -0.67 -26.14 6.72
CA ALA A 351 -0.17 -27.49 6.94
C ALA A 351 1.35 -27.51 7.12
N GLY A 352 2.08 -26.81 6.24
CA GLY A 352 3.52 -26.65 6.36
C GLY A 352 3.93 -25.97 7.67
N GLN A 353 3.19 -24.94 8.12
CA GLN A 353 3.49 -24.21 9.34
C GLN A 353 3.30 -25.09 10.58
N ILE A 354 2.24 -25.90 10.63
CA ILE A 354 2.03 -26.88 11.72
C ILE A 354 3.18 -27.89 11.76
N LEU A 355 3.59 -28.43 10.61
CA LEU A 355 4.73 -29.36 10.53
C LEU A 355 6.04 -28.68 10.98
N MET A 356 6.30 -27.48 10.49
CA MET A 356 7.50 -26.72 10.81
C MET A 356 7.58 -26.36 12.30
N GLN A 357 6.49 -25.83 12.88
CA GLN A 357 6.46 -25.42 14.28
C GLN A 357 6.40 -26.60 15.26
N SER A 358 5.87 -27.76 14.83
CA SER A 358 5.92 -29.00 15.62
C SER A 358 7.26 -29.75 15.52
N GLY A 359 8.23 -29.23 14.77
CA GLY A 359 9.56 -29.81 14.60
C GLY A 359 9.67 -30.91 13.54
N GLN A 360 8.61 -31.15 12.76
CA GLN A 360 8.59 -32.11 11.65
C GLN A 360 9.17 -31.48 10.37
N LEU A 361 10.43 -31.03 10.45
CA LEU A 361 11.03 -30.14 9.46
C LEU A 361 11.12 -30.75 8.06
N LYS A 362 11.57 -32.01 7.94
CA LYS A 362 11.62 -32.72 6.64
C LYS A 362 10.25 -32.84 5.97
N ALA A 363 9.20 -33.08 6.77
CA ALA A 363 7.84 -33.15 6.26
C ALA A 363 7.34 -31.76 5.83
N ALA A 364 7.69 -30.71 6.59
CA ALA A 364 7.38 -29.33 6.22
C ALA A 364 8.03 -28.94 4.88
N VAL A 365 9.32 -29.22 4.71
CA VAL A 365 10.07 -28.98 3.46
C VAL A 365 9.38 -29.69 2.28
N ALA A 366 9.06 -30.98 2.43
CA ALA A 366 8.37 -31.73 1.38
C ALA A 366 6.97 -31.19 1.07
N ARG A 367 6.23 -30.74 2.10
CA ARG A 367 4.89 -30.13 1.94
C ARG A 367 5.00 -28.83 1.15
N TYR A 368 5.90 -27.93 1.53
CA TYR A 368 6.11 -26.65 0.85
C TYR A 368 6.63 -26.82 -0.58
N GLU A 369 7.56 -27.74 -0.82
CA GLU A 369 8.07 -28.03 -2.17
C GLU A 369 6.95 -28.53 -3.11
N ALA A 370 6.09 -29.45 -2.63
CA ALA A 370 4.94 -29.92 -3.38
C ALA A 370 3.89 -28.81 -3.60
N ALA A 371 3.67 -27.95 -2.60
CA ALA A 371 2.73 -26.84 -2.69
C ALA A 371 3.19 -25.78 -3.69
N LEU A 372 4.47 -25.39 -3.67
CA LEU A 372 5.06 -24.42 -4.61
C LEU A 372 5.03 -24.92 -6.06
N ALA A 373 5.18 -26.23 -6.29
CA ALA A 373 5.03 -26.81 -7.62
C ALA A 373 3.60 -26.63 -8.19
N ARG A 374 2.58 -26.52 -7.32
CA ARG A 374 1.18 -26.32 -7.72
C ARG A 374 0.76 -24.86 -7.70
N TYR A 375 1.33 -24.06 -6.79
CA TYR A 375 0.96 -22.68 -6.53
C TYR A 375 2.21 -21.77 -6.54
N PRO A 376 2.90 -21.67 -7.70
CA PRO A 376 4.08 -20.80 -7.81
C PRO A 376 3.70 -19.34 -7.51
N GLY A 377 4.59 -18.62 -6.83
CA GLY A 377 4.40 -17.20 -6.50
C GLY A 377 3.37 -16.89 -5.42
N LYS A 378 2.79 -17.88 -4.72
CA LYS A 378 1.98 -17.60 -3.51
C LYS A 378 2.92 -17.25 -2.35
N MET A 379 2.91 -15.98 -1.94
CA MET A 379 3.94 -15.36 -1.09
C MET A 379 4.15 -16.06 0.26
N GLN A 380 3.09 -16.57 0.91
CA GLN A 380 3.27 -17.33 2.16
C GLN A 380 4.15 -18.57 1.95
N LEU A 381 3.93 -19.32 0.86
CA LEU A 381 4.74 -20.49 0.53
C LEU A 381 6.17 -20.09 0.15
N VAL A 382 6.32 -18.97 -0.58
CA VAL A 382 7.63 -18.42 -0.98
C VAL A 382 8.46 -18.00 0.24
N TYR A 383 7.84 -17.49 1.30
CA TYR A 383 8.54 -17.17 2.54
C TYR A 383 8.78 -18.39 3.43
N ASP A 384 7.78 -19.25 3.58
CA ASP A 384 7.86 -20.38 4.52
C ASP A 384 8.84 -21.47 4.05
N TYR A 385 8.94 -21.72 2.74
CA TYR A 385 9.81 -22.76 2.20
C TYR A 385 11.30 -22.58 2.53
N PRO A 386 11.94 -21.43 2.22
CA PRO A 386 13.33 -21.18 2.61
C PRO A 386 13.49 -21.14 4.14
N GLU A 387 12.50 -20.69 4.90
CA GLU A 387 12.55 -20.78 6.36
C GLU A 387 12.59 -22.25 6.84
N ALA A 388 11.75 -23.12 6.26
CA ALA A 388 11.75 -24.54 6.56
C ALA A 388 13.08 -25.22 6.17
N LEU A 389 13.66 -24.85 5.02
CA LEU A 389 14.97 -25.32 4.58
C LEU A 389 16.08 -24.91 5.56
N LEU A 390 16.07 -23.66 6.04
CA LEU A 390 17.04 -23.19 7.02
C LEU A 390 16.93 -23.94 8.35
N LYS A 391 15.70 -24.18 8.83
CA LYS A 391 15.47 -24.97 10.04
C LYS A 391 15.92 -26.43 9.88
N ASP A 392 15.71 -27.02 8.71
CA ASP A 392 16.17 -28.38 8.37
C ASP A 392 17.67 -28.43 8.00
N ASN A 393 18.43 -27.36 8.24
CA ASN A 393 19.87 -27.25 7.98
C ASN A 393 20.26 -27.45 6.50
N GLN A 394 19.46 -26.90 5.57
CA GLN A 394 19.69 -26.90 4.12
C GLN A 394 19.91 -25.47 3.55
N PRO A 395 20.87 -24.68 4.06
CA PRO A 395 21.01 -23.27 3.68
C PRO A 395 21.41 -23.06 2.20
N ALA A 396 22.13 -24.01 1.59
CA ALA A 396 22.47 -23.93 0.16
C ALA A 396 21.22 -23.99 -0.74
N LYS A 397 20.28 -24.89 -0.44
CA LYS A 397 19.01 -24.99 -1.17
C LYS A 397 18.16 -23.73 -0.96
N ALA A 398 18.16 -23.18 0.25
CA ALA A 398 17.48 -21.92 0.55
C ALA A 398 18.04 -20.75 -0.26
N VAL A 399 19.37 -20.60 -0.35
CA VAL A 399 20.01 -19.56 -1.17
C VAL A 399 19.63 -19.70 -2.64
N SER A 400 19.71 -20.89 -3.22
CA SER A 400 19.36 -21.09 -4.64
C SER A 400 17.92 -20.70 -4.93
N PHE A 401 16.98 -21.11 -4.08
CA PHE A 401 15.57 -20.73 -4.20
C PHE A 401 15.37 -19.21 -4.07
N LEU A 402 15.96 -18.59 -3.05
CA LEU A 402 15.83 -17.14 -2.82
C LEU A 402 16.43 -16.31 -3.96
N GLN A 403 17.55 -16.75 -4.54
CA GLN A 403 18.15 -16.09 -5.71
C GLN A 403 17.22 -16.09 -6.92
N GLU A 404 16.42 -17.14 -7.12
CA GLU A 404 15.44 -17.23 -8.21
C GLU A 404 14.23 -16.32 -7.93
N GLU A 405 13.67 -16.38 -6.72
CA GLU A 405 12.52 -15.55 -6.34
C GLU A 405 12.86 -14.05 -6.37
N MET A 406 14.07 -13.66 -5.96
CA MET A 406 14.51 -12.26 -5.99
C MET A 406 14.73 -11.70 -7.41
N GLN A 407 14.76 -12.52 -8.46
CA GLN A 407 14.70 -12.02 -9.83
C GLN A 407 13.32 -11.44 -10.16
N HIS A 408 12.27 -11.96 -9.50
CA HIS A 408 10.89 -11.52 -9.67
C HIS A 408 10.51 -10.44 -8.64
N TYR A 409 11.06 -10.53 -7.42
CA TYR A 409 10.76 -9.64 -6.30
C TYR A 409 12.02 -8.97 -5.72
N PRO A 410 12.78 -8.19 -6.50
CA PRO A 410 14.10 -7.68 -6.10
C PRO A 410 14.06 -6.67 -4.95
N SER A 411 12.90 -6.09 -4.64
CA SER A 411 12.72 -5.10 -3.58
C SER A 411 11.97 -5.64 -2.36
N ASP A 412 11.73 -6.96 -2.29
CA ASP A 412 10.99 -7.56 -1.20
C ASP A 412 11.86 -7.75 0.05
N GLY A 413 11.56 -6.97 1.09
CA GLY A 413 12.30 -7.00 2.35
C GLY A 413 12.35 -8.38 3.03
N PRO A 414 11.21 -9.07 3.22
CA PRO A 414 11.19 -10.42 3.78
C PRO A 414 12.11 -11.41 3.05
N LEU A 415 12.14 -11.40 1.71
CA LEU A 415 13.10 -12.21 0.94
C LEU A 415 14.56 -11.85 1.25
N HIS A 416 14.88 -10.55 1.32
CA HIS A 416 16.22 -10.11 1.71
C HIS A 416 16.59 -10.58 3.13
N LEU A 417 15.67 -10.56 4.09
CA LEU A 417 15.93 -11.06 5.44
C LEU A 417 16.21 -12.57 5.45
N LEU A 418 15.44 -13.35 4.68
CA LEU A 418 15.66 -14.79 4.53
C LEU A 418 17.00 -15.08 3.84
N ALA A 419 17.35 -14.32 2.81
CA ALA A 419 18.63 -14.43 2.11
C ALA A 419 19.81 -14.13 3.03
N ALA A 420 19.71 -13.08 3.85
CA ALA A 420 20.72 -12.74 4.84
C ALA A 420 20.99 -13.90 5.81
N ARG A 421 19.93 -14.53 6.32
CA ARG A 421 20.03 -15.70 7.20
C ARG A 421 20.66 -16.90 6.48
N ALA A 422 20.26 -17.15 5.23
CA ALA A 422 20.77 -18.26 4.43
C ALA A 422 22.25 -18.13 4.10
N TYR A 423 22.70 -16.95 3.66
CA TYR A 423 24.11 -16.67 3.45
C TYR A 423 24.92 -16.70 4.75
N GLY A 424 24.36 -16.19 5.84
CA GLY A 424 24.98 -16.26 7.17
C GLY A 424 25.26 -17.71 7.60
N ALA A 425 24.30 -18.61 7.37
CA ALA A 425 24.46 -20.06 7.62
C ALA A 425 25.51 -20.73 6.70
N LEU A 426 25.81 -20.16 5.54
CA LEU A 426 26.91 -20.57 4.65
C LEU A 426 28.22 -19.85 4.94
N HIS A 427 28.29 -19.04 6.00
CA HIS A 427 29.43 -18.19 6.34
C HIS A 427 29.82 -17.19 5.23
N LYS A 428 28.85 -16.78 4.41
CA LYS A 428 29.02 -15.75 3.38
C LYS A 428 28.70 -14.36 3.94
N GLN A 429 29.65 -13.76 4.64
CA GLN A 429 29.45 -12.56 5.45
C GLN A 429 29.12 -11.33 4.61
N LEU A 430 29.82 -11.12 3.48
CA LEU A 430 29.52 -9.98 2.60
C LEU A 430 28.04 -9.98 2.18
N LEU A 431 27.58 -11.09 1.61
CA LEU A 431 26.21 -11.21 1.11
C LEU A 431 25.19 -11.20 2.25
N ALA A 432 25.49 -11.85 3.38
CA ALA A 432 24.62 -11.82 4.54
C ALA A 432 24.35 -10.39 5.02
N HIS A 433 25.41 -9.60 5.20
CA HIS A 433 25.32 -8.20 5.61
C HIS A 433 24.67 -7.32 4.54
N GLN A 434 24.97 -7.54 3.26
CA GLN A 434 24.35 -6.80 2.16
C GLN A 434 22.82 -6.99 2.16
N HIS A 435 22.35 -8.24 2.17
CA HIS A 435 20.92 -8.51 2.20
C HIS A 435 20.26 -8.01 3.49
N GLN A 436 20.93 -8.08 4.64
CA GLN A 436 20.38 -7.52 5.88
C GLN A 436 20.30 -5.98 5.83
N GLY A 437 21.25 -5.33 5.15
CA GLY A 437 21.19 -3.90 4.89
C GLY A 437 19.99 -3.50 4.02
N GLU A 438 19.69 -4.28 2.97
CA GLU A 438 18.51 -4.03 2.12
C GLU A 438 17.20 -4.20 2.88
N TYR A 439 17.09 -5.21 3.74
CA TYR A 439 15.93 -5.36 4.62
C TYR A 439 15.73 -4.13 5.51
N TYR A 440 16.79 -3.63 6.15
CA TYR A 440 16.68 -2.41 6.97
C TYR A 440 16.34 -1.17 6.14
N ALA A 441 16.85 -1.05 4.92
CA ALA A 441 16.50 0.03 4.01
C ALA A 441 15.01 -0.02 3.61
N TRP A 442 14.51 -1.22 3.29
CA TRP A 442 13.09 -1.49 2.98
C TRP A 442 12.16 -1.20 4.16
N GLN A 443 12.59 -1.48 5.39
CA GLN A 443 11.85 -1.09 6.60
C GLN A 443 11.89 0.42 6.84
N GLY A 444 12.86 1.15 6.29
CA GLY A 444 13.11 2.57 6.56
C GLY A 444 14.10 2.84 7.69
N ASN A 445 14.70 1.80 8.29
CA ASN A 445 15.78 1.94 9.26
C ASN A 445 17.12 2.18 8.55
N LEU A 446 17.23 3.34 7.89
CA LEU A 446 18.43 3.72 7.13
C LEU A 446 19.73 3.72 7.97
N PRO A 447 19.74 4.12 9.27
CA PRO A 447 20.94 3.98 10.08
C PRO A 447 21.44 2.53 10.22
N ALA A 448 20.53 1.58 10.48
CA ALA A 448 20.90 0.17 10.55
C ALA A 448 21.34 -0.38 9.18
N ALA A 449 20.70 0.07 8.11
CA ALA A 449 21.08 -0.28 6.74
C ALA A 449 22.52 0.15 6.42
N VAL A 450 22.91 1.39 6.77
CA VAL A 450 24.30 1.87 6.59
C VAL A 450 25.29 0.99 7.35
N ILE A 451 24.99 0.66 8.62
CA ILE A 451 25.88 -0.18 9.44
C ILE A 451 26.07 -1.55 8.78
N GLN A 452 24.99 -2.20 8.33
CA GLN A 452 25.10 -3.50 7.66
C GLN A 452 25.87 -3.41 6.34
N MET A 453 25.62 -2.38 5.53
CA MET A 453 26.36 -2.18 4.29
C MET A 453 27.84 -1.90 4.52
N GLU A 454 28.22 -1.21 5.60
CA GLU A 454 29.62 -1.05 6.00
C GLU A 454 30.27 -2.36 6.42
N LEU A 455 29.53 -3.24 7.11
CA LEU A 455 30.01 -4.57 7.46
C LEU A 455 30.18 -5.44 6.20
N ALA A 456 29.26 -5.35 5.24
CA ALA A 456 29.36 -6.03 3.95
C ALA A 456 30.64 -5.63 3.21
N VAL A 457 30.91 -4.32 3.10
CA VAL A 457 32.13 -3.80 2.44
C VAL A 457 33.41 -4.16 3.20
N LYS A 458 33.37 -4.38 4.52
CA LYS A 458 34.55 -4.80 5.29
C LYS A 458 34.82 -6.30 5.20
N ALA A 459 33.85 -7.09 4.76
CA ALA A 459 34.00 -8.53 4.67
C ALA A 459 34.98 -8.90 3.55
N THR A 460 35.77 -9.96 3.75
CA THR A 460 36.86 -10.35 2.84
C THR A 460 36.53 -11.61 2.03
N ASP A 461 35.29 -12.09 2.09
CA ASP A 461 34.85 -13.37 1.52
C ASP A 461 34.13 -13.25 0.18
N GLY A 462 33.91 -12.02 -0.32
CA GLY A 462 33.28 -11.75 -1.60
C GLY A 462 34.26 -11.49 -2.75
N ASP A 463 33.76 -11.62 -3.97
CA ASP A 463 34.51 -11.28 -5.19
C ASP A 463 34.48 -9.76 -5.49
N PHE A 464 35.26 -9.34 -6.48
CA PHE A 464 35.35 -7.94 -6.89
C PHE A 464 33.99 -7.34 -7.29
N TYR A 465 33.12 -8.12 -7.94
CA TYR A 465 31.81 -7.65 -8.37
C TYR A 465 30.88 -7.43 -7.19
N GLN A 466 30.80 -8.41 -6.28
CA GLN A 466 30.02 -8.33 -5.04
C GLN A 466 30.45 -7.14 -4.17
N GLN A 467 31.76 -6.95 -4.03
CA GLN A 467 32.33 -5.82 -3.30
C GLN A 467 31.91 -4.48 -3.90
N SER A 468 32.02 -4.35 -5.23
CA SER A 468 31.63 -3.13 -5.96
C SER A 468 30.15 -2.79 -5.81
N VAL A 469 29.28 -3.82 -5.86
CA VAL A 469 27.83 -3.66 -5.64
C VAL A 469 27.55 -3.16 -4.21
N ALA A 470 28.14 -3.79 -3.19
CA ALA A 470 27.95 -3.38 -1.80
C ALA A 470 28.45 -1.94 -1.55
N GLU A 471 29.58 -1.54 -2.13
CA GLU A 471 30.11 -0.19 -2.04
C GLU A 471 29.20 0.85 -2.72
N SER A 472 28.64 0.52 -3.89
CA SER A 472 27.68 1.40 -4.57
C SER A 472 26.45 1.60 -3.72
N ARG A 473 25.88 0.51 -3.21
CA ARG A 473 24.68 0.58 -2.39
C ARG A 473 24.90 1.33 -1.07
N LEU A 474 26.06 1.14 -0.43
CA LEU A 474 26.42 1.91 0.76
C LEU A 474 26.40 3.43 0.51
N ARG A 475 26.89 3.88 -0.66
CA ARG A 475 26.84 5.30 -1.03
C ARG A 475 25.40 5.80 -1.19
N GLU A 476 24.55 5.03 -1.84
CA GLU A 476 23.13 5.35 -2.03
C GLU A 476 22.40 5.47 -0.69
N VAL A 477 22.52 4.47 0.19
CA VAL A 477 21.82 4.46 1.49
C VAL A 477 22.33 5.60 2.39
N ARG A 478 23.63 5.95 2.33
CA ARG A 478 24.17 7.13 3.03
C ARG A 478 23.58 8.43 2.51
N GLN A 479 23.39 8.54 1.19
CA GLN A 479 22.76 9.71 0.58
C GLN A 479 21.29 9.81 1.02
N GLU A 480 20.53 8.70 0.98
CA GLU A 480 19.15 8.65 1.45
C GLU A 480 19.03 9.10 2.92
N LEU A 481 19.94 8.62 3.79
CA LEU A 481 19.98 9.00 5.20
C LEU A 481 20.32 10.49 5.39
N ALA A 482 21.26 11.03 4.62
CA ALA A 482 21.61 12.45 4.65
C ALA A 482 20.41 13.32 4.25
N ASP A 483 19.71 12.94 3.18
CA ASP A 483 18.53 13.64 2.70
C ASP A 483 17.38 13.57 3.71
N GLN A 484 17.16 12.42 4.37
CA GLN A 484 16.18 12.27 5.44
C GLN A 484 16.48 13.21 6.61
N LYS A 485 17.74 13.26 7.08
CA LYS A 485 18.16 14.16 8.17
C LYS A 485 17.97 15.64 7.81
N LYS A 486 18.30 16.01 6.56
CA LYS A 486 18.11 17.38 6.07
C LYS A 486 16.64 17.78 6.06
N ARG A 487 15.74 16.90 5.59
CA ARG A 487 14.29 17.16 5.60
C ARG A 487 13.74 17.38 7.01
N LEU A 488 14.15 16.54 7.96
CA LEU A 488 13.76 16.67 9.37
C LEU A 488 14.25 18.00 9.99
N ALA A 489 15.48 18.42 9.66
CA ALA A 489 16.04 19.69 10.14
C ALA A 489 15.34 20.92 9.52
N GLU A 490 14.84 20.82 8.30
CA GLU A 490 14.16 21.91 7.57
C GLU A 490 12.65 22.01 7.87
N GLY A 491 12.09 21.12 8.71
CA GLY A 491 10.65 21.12 9.02
C GLY A 491 9.75 20.89 7.80
N ARG A 492 10.29 20.35 6.70
CA ARG A 492 9.53 20.05 5.49
C ARG A 492 8.87 18.67 5.63
N PRO A 493 7.57 18.51 5.29
CA PRO A 493 6.96 17.19 5.23
C PRO A 493 7.71 16.36 4.16
N GLY A 494 8.06 15.13 4.51
CA GLY A 494 8.71 14.14 3.65
C GLY A 494 7.74 13.08 3.20
#